data_AF-A0A151WIS5-F1
#
_entry.id   AF-A0A151WIS5-F1
#
_cell.length_a   1.000
_cell.length_b   1.000
_cell.length_c   1.000
_cell.angle_alpha   90.00
_cell.angle_beta   90.00
_cell.angle_gamma   90.00
#
_symmetry.space_group_name_H-M   'P 1'
#
loop_
_entity.id
_entity.type
_entity.pdbx_description
1 polymer ?
#
loop_
_entity_poly.entity_id
_entity_poly.type
_entity_poly.pdbx_seq_one_letter_code
_entity_poly.pdbx_strand_id
1 'polypeptide(L)'
;MDNDSQSTTHMYQHHNVLSIGNLTDFAVTKTEMDLEYPQHLHDAYTDLPFCPTREKPPGKREDKLLATLCNKQRYVIHYYNLQQCTRHGLRIAKFHRILQFAQAPWLRDYIELNTKFRTLAKNDSCIRSKLHEVYTISETCS
;
A
#
# COMPACT_ATOMS: atom_id res chain seq x y z
N MET A 1 45.25 -14.99 -1.86
CA MET A 1 45.60 -13.75 -2.56
C MET A 1 44.60 -13.59 -3.68
N ASP A 2 43.42 -13.09 -3.31
CA ASP A 2 42.73 -11.91 -3.88
C ASP A 2 42.85 -11.72 -5.41
N ASN A 3 41.83 -11.39 -6.19
CA ASN A 3 40.51 -10.84 -5.86
C ASN A 3 39.67 -10.79 -7.16
N ASP A 4 38.39 -10.49 -6.99
CA ASP A 4 37.52 -9.81 -7.96
C ASP A 4 36.88 -10.61 -9.09
N SER A 5 35.88 -11.41 -8.69
CA SER A 5 34.47 -11.05 -8.92
C SER A 5 34.20 -10.16 -10.15
N GLN A 6 34.24 -10.73 -11.35
CA GLN A 6 33.48 -10.21 -12.49
C GLN A 6 31.98 -10.47 -12.29
N SER A 7 31.42 -9.92 -11.22
CA SER A 7 29.99 -9.69 -11.05
C SER A 7 29.77 -8.20 -11.26
N THR A 8 29.91 -7.75 -12.50
CA THR A 8 29.63 -6.37 -12.87
C THR A 8 28.58 -6.35 -13.96
N THR A 9 27.43 -5.81 -13.57
CA THR A 9 26.57 -5.04 -14.47
C THR A 9 25.76 -5.84 -15.48
N HIS A 10 24.93 -6.77 -14.99
CA HIS A 10 23.57 -6.78 -15.52
C HIS A 10 22.87 -5.55 -14.93
N MET A 11 23.01 -4.42 -15.61
CA MET A 11 22.02 -3.35 -15.53
C MET A 11 20.68 -4.01 -15.79
N TYR A 12 19.92 -4.24 -14.72
CA TYR A 12 18.52 -4.60 -14.84
C TYR A 12 17.90 -3.52 -15.71
N GLN A 13 17.48 -3.91 -16.91
CA GLN A 13 16.62 -3.10 -17.74
C GLN A 13 15.42 -2.78 -16.86
N HIS A 14 15.46 -1.59 -16.27
CA HIS A 14 14.36 -0.94 -15.61
C HIS A 14 13.34 -0.70 -16.73
N HIS A 15 12.59 -1.75 -17.11
CA HIS A 15 11.22 -1.52 -17.51
C HIS A 15 10.66 -0.65 -16.39
N ASN A 16 10.35 0.58 -16.78
CA ASN A 16 10.26 1.73 -15.90
C ASN A 16 8.95 1.62 -15.11
N VAL A 17 8.78 0.59 -14.27
CA VAL A 17 7.57 0.30 -13.49
C VAL A 17 7.19 1.49 -12.62
N LEU A 18 8.20 2.24 -12.15
CA LEU A 18 8.02 3.48 -11.40
C LEU A 18 7.55 4.68 -12.25
N SER A 19 7.68 4.62 -13.58
CA SER A 19 7.07 5.59 -14.51
C SER A 19 5.69 5.17 -15.03
N ILE A 20 5.34 3.87 -14.94
CA ILE A 20 4.06 3.37 -15.46
C ILE A 20 2.88 4.06 -14.74
N GLY A 21 3.04 4.46 -13.47
CA GLY A 21 1.99 5.14 -12.73
C GLY A 21 1.78 6.62 -13.08
N ASN A 22 2.49 7.20 -14.05
CA ASN A 22 2.27 8.59 -14.48
C ASN A 22 1.43 8.72 -15.76
N LEU A 23 1.04 7.63 -16.42
CA LEU A 23 0.46 7.71 -17.77
C LEU A 23 -1.02 7.35 -17.91
N THR A 24 -1.71 6.95 -16.85
CA THR A 24 -3.19 6.84 -16.91
C THR A 24 -3.76 6.97 -15.51
N ASP A 25 -4.65 7.94 -15.30
CA ASP A 25 -5.38 8.24 -14.05
C ASP A 25 -6.17 7.06 -13.43
N PHE A 26 -6.15 5.88 -14.04
CA PHE A 26 -6.96 4.73 -13.62
C PHE A 26 -6.18 3.43 -13.40
N ALA A 27 -4.94 3.30 -13.89
CA ALA A 27 -4.21 2.04 -13.80
C ALA A 27 -3.49 1.91 -12.44
N VAL A 28 -4.11 1.19 -11.53
CA VAL A 28 -3.54 0.82 -10.24
C VAL A 28 -2.79 -0.51 -10.38
N THR A 29 -1.63 -0.62 -9.72
CA THR A 29 -0.77 -1.80 -9.81
C THR A 29 -0.51 -2.42 -8.44
N LYS A 30 -0.60 -3.75 -8.37
CA LYS A 30 -0.16 -4.58 -7.23
C LYS A 30 1.02 -5.41 -7.66
N THR A 31 2.13 -5.34 -6.92
CA THR A 31 3.39 -6.00 -7.27
C THR A 31 3.80 -6.99 -6.20
N GLU A 32 4.32 -8.13 -6.63
CA GLU A 32 5.02 -9.10 -5.77
C GLU A 32 6.52 -8.94 -6.01
N MET A 33 7.30 -8.68 -4.95
CA MET A 33 8.72 -8.34 -5.08
C MET A 33 9.51 -8.60 -3.80
N ASP A 34 10.84 -8.62 -3.93
CA ASP A 34 11.77 -8.65 -2.81
C ASP A 34 12.18 -7.23 -2.43
N LEU A 35 12.12 -6.92 -1.14
CA LEU A 35 12.48 -5.63 -0.56
C LEU A 35 13.64 -5.80 0.41
N GLU A 36 14.66 -4.98 0.23
CA GLU A 36 15.78 -4.85 1.16
C GLU A 36 15.54 -3.68 2.09
N TYR A 37 15.84 -3.92 3.38
CA TYR A 37 15.80 -2.93 4.44
C TYR A 37 17.24 -2.52 4.79
N PRO A 38 17.73 -1.37 4.31
CA PRO A 38 19.07 -0.91 4.64
C PRO A 38 19.25 -0.66 6.13
N GLN A 39 20.36 -1.14 6.68
CA GLN A 39 20.63 -1.06 8.12
C GLN A 39 20.67 0.37 8.66
N HIS A 40 21.13 1.34 7.86
CA HIS A 40 21.17 2.76 8.25
C HIS A 40 19.78 3.38 8.46
N LEU A 41 18.71 2.73 8.02
CA LEU A 41 17.34 3.19 8.21
C LEU A 41 16.68 2.61 9.48
N HIS A 42 17.34 1.68 10.17
CA HIS A 42 16.75 0.99 11.32
C HIS A 42 16.49 1.96 12.46
N ASP A 43 17.42 2.85 12.76
CA ASP A 43 17.28 3.83 13.84
C ASP A 43 16.12 4.80 13.54
N ALA A 44 15.94 5.19 12.28
CA ALA A 44 14.89 6.12 11.87
C ALA A 44 13.48 5.52 11.87
N TYR A 45 13.35 4.20 11.69
CA TYR A 45 12.07 3.51 11.50
C TYR A 45 11.78 2.43 12.55
N THR A 46 12.47 2.46 13.68
CA THR A 46 12.27 1.50 14.77
C THR A 46 10.82 1.48 15.27
N ASP A 47 10.19 2.65 15.40
CA ASP A 47 8.82 2.76 15.94
C ASP A 47 7.73 2.40 14.92
N LEU A 48 8.00 2.61 13.63
CA LEU A 48 7.01 2.42 12.56
C LEU A 48 7.67 1.89 11.27
N PRO A 49 8.04 0.60 11.24
CA PRO A 49 8.68 0.03 10.07
C PRO A 49 7.67 -0.17 8.93
N PHE A 50 8.11 0.11 7.71
CA PHE A 50 7.35 -0.16 6.49
C PHE A 50 7.19 -1.66 6.23
N CYS A 51 6.14 -2.00 5.47
CA CYS A 51 5.90 -3.35 4.97
C CYS A 51 5.79 -4.42 6.06
N PRO A 52 4.81 -4.33 6.98
CA PRO A 52 4.59 -5.37 7.99
C PRO A 52 4.22 -6.70 7.33
N THR A 53 4.63 -7.81 7.94
CA THR A 53 4.39 -9.18 7.45
C THR A 53 3.48 -9.96 8.38
N ARG A 54 2.67 -10.86 7.83
CA ARG A 54 1.85 -11.77 8.64
C ARG A 54 2.64 -13.05 8.88
N GLU A 55 3.18 -13.19 10.09
CA GLU A 55 4.09 -14.27 10.47
C GLU A 55 3.85 -14.70 11.93
N LYS A 56 4.33 -15.88 12.31
CA LYS A 56 4.24 -16.38 13.68
C LYS A 56 5.36 -15.77 14.52
N PRO A 57 5.07 -15.02 15.59
CA PRO A 57 6.09 -14.59 16.53
C PRO A 57 6.78 -15.81 17.18
N PRO A 58 8.04 -15.68 17.60
CA PRO A 58 8.75 -16.74 18.31
C PRO A 58 7.97 -17.14 19.58
N GLY A 59 7.73 -18.44 19.73
CA GLY A 59 7.00 -19.00 20.87
C GLY A 59 5.47 -18.81 20.85
N LYS A 60 4.88 -18.34 19.75
CA LYS A 60 3.42 -18.22 19.56
C LYS A 60 2.93 -19.14 18.44
N ARG A 61 1.67 -19.60 18.57
CA ARG A 61 1.05 -20.54 17.62
C ARG A 61 0.33 -19.85 16.47
N GLU A 62 -0.15 -18.63 16.71
CA GLU A 62 -0.97 -17.85 15.79
C GLU A 62 -0.12 -16.85 15.01
N ASP A 63 -0.50 -16.62 13.75
CA ASP A 63 0.08 -15.56 12.96
C ASP A 63 -0.33 -14.21 13.52
N LYS A 64 0.62 -13.28 13.56
CA LYS A 64 0.37 -11.88 13.88
C LYS A 64 0.91 -10.99 12.77
N LEU A 65 0.39 -9.77 12.71
CA LEU A 65 1.01 -8.75 11.89
C LEU A 65 2.26 -8.25 12.62
N LEU A 66 3.43 -8.53 12.06
CA LEU A 66 4.73 -8.20 12.61
C LEU A 66 5.31 -7.00 11.86
N ALA A 67 5.62 -5.96 12.63
CA ALA A 67 6.31 -4.77 12.16
C ALA A 67 7.83 -5.03 12.33
N THR A 68 8.46 -5.64 11.33
CA THR A 68 9.90 -5.99 11.39
C THR A 68 10.71 -5.18 10.39
N LEU A 69 11.92 -4.79 10.79
CA LEU A 69 12.95 -4.14 9.95
C LEU A 69 13.76 -5.14 9.10
N CYS A 70 13.23 -6.35 8.90
CA CYS A 70 13.90 -7.38 8.12
C CYS A 70 13.64 -7.21 6.62
N ASN A 71 14.54 -7.74 5.80
CA ASN A 71 14.30 -7.91 4.37
C ASN A 71 13.02 -8.72 4.14
N LYS A 72 12.26 -8.35 3.11
CA LYS A 72 11.00 -9.00 2.74
C LYS A 72 11.20 -9.77 1.44
N GLN A 73 10.72 -10.99 1.38
CA GLN A 73 10.74 -11.81 0.18
C GLN A 73 9.32 -12.04 -0.33
N ARG A 74 9.13 -11.98 -1.65
CA ARG A 74 7.81 -12.14 -2.31
C ARG A 74 6.71 -11.30 -1.65
N TYR A 75 7.08 -10.10 -1.21
CA TYR A 75 6.16 -9.18 -0.55
C TYR A 75 5.21 -8.59 -1.57
N VAL A 76 3.92 -8.66 -1.26
CA VAL A 76 2.87 -8.16 -2.14
C VAL A 76 2.45 -6.77 -1.66
N ILE A 77 2.66 -5.77 -2.51
CA ILE A 77 2.49 -4.37 -2.15
C ILE A 77 1.78 -3.58 -3.25
N HIS A 78 1.06 -2.56 -2.82
CA HIS A 78 0.39 -1.62 -3.68
C HIS A 78 1.35 -0.58 -4.23
N TYR A 79 1.14 -0.11 -5.47
CA TYR A 79 2.01 0.86 -6.14
C TYR A 79 2.28 2.13 -5.30
N TYR A 80 1.26 2.77 -4.74
CA TYR A 80 1.46 3.96 -3.88
C TYR A 80 2.35 3.69 -2.66
N ASN A 81 2.15 2.56 -1.99
CA ASN A 81 2.96 2.19 -0.83
C ASN A 81 4.40 1.89 -1.26
N LEU A 82 4.60 1.27 -2.43
CA LEU A 82 5.93 1.06 -3.00
C LEU A 82 6.62 2.39 -3.30
N GLN A 83 5.94 3.35 -3.93
CA GLN A 83 6.49 4.68 -4.16
C GLN A 83 6.92 5.35 -2.85
N GLN A 84 6.12 5.24 -1.79
CA GLN A 84 6.49 5.75 -0.47
C GLN A 84 7.73 5.03 0.08
N CYS A 85 7.77 3.71 0.02
CA CYS A 85 8.92 2.92 0.48
C CYS A 85 10.22 3.34 -0.24
N THR A 86 10.17 3.50 -1.56
CA THR A 86 11.32 3.96 -2.34
C THR A 86 11.74 5.40 -1.99
N ARG A 87 10.77 6.30 -1.76
CA ARG A 87 11.07 7.68 -1.30
C ARG A 87 11.73 7.71 0.08
N HIS A 88 11.39 6.75 0.94
CA HIS A 88 11.96 6.59 2.28
C HIS A 88 13.22 5.70 2.33
N GLY A 89 13.80 5.36 1.17
CA GLY A 89 15.09 4.69 1.10
C GLY A 89 15.06 3.16 1.12
N LEU A 90 13.88 2.53 1.11
CA LEU A 90 13.81 1.08 0.91
C LEU A 90 14.27 0.72 -0.50
N ARG A 91 15.02 -0.37 -0.61
CA ARG A 91 15.60 -0.84 -1.87
C ARG A 91 14.80 -2.01 -2.40
N ILE A 92 14.49 -1.97 -3.70
CA ILE A 92 13.83 -3.07 -4.40
C ILE A 92 14.94 -4.00 -4.91
N ALA A 93 14.91 -5.27 -4.49
CA ALA A 93 15.88 -6.26 -4.92
C ALA A 93 15.44 -6.92 -6.23
N LYS A 94 14.19 -7.37 -6.30
CA LYS A 94 13.68 -8.12 -7.47
C LYS A 94 12.15 -8.05 -7.59
N PHE A 95 11.64 -7.85 -8.79
CA PHE A 95 10.21 -8.05 -9.09
C PHE A 95 9.93 -9.51 -9.45
N HIS A 96 8.89 -10.09 -8.86
CA HIS A 96 8.39 -11.42 -9.20
C HIS A 96 7.18 -11.33 -10.12
N ARG A 97 6.19 -10.50 -9.77
CA ARG A 97 4.92 -10.40 -10.51
C ARG A 97 4.36 -8.99 -10.44
N ILE A 98 3.64 -8.59 -11.49
CA ILE A 98 2.98 -7.29 -11.59
C ILE A 98 1.55 -7.54 -12.06
N LEU A 99 0.57 -7.04 -11.31
CA LEU A 99 -0.84 -7.06 -11.66
C LEU A 99 -1.32 -5.63 -11.84
N GLN A 100 -1.81 -5.30 -13.04
CA GLN A 100 -2.38 -4.00 -13.37
C GLN A 100 -3.91 -4.12 -13.47
N PHE A 101 -4.63 -3.15 -12.92
CA PHE A 101 -6.08 -3.10 -12.97
C PHE A 101 -6.58 -1.65 -12.96
N ALA A 102 -7.76 -1.41 -13.52
CA ALA A 102 -8.41 -0.11 -13.45
C ALA A 102 -9.26 -0.01 -12.17
N GLN A 103 -9.02 1.01 -11.34
CA GLN A 103 -9.84 1.25 -10.14
C GLN A 103 -10.75 2.47 -10.34
N ALA A 104 -12.06 2.26 -10.25
CA ALA A 104 -13.05 3.34 -10.33
C ALA A 104 -13.38 3.92 -8.93
N PRO A 105 -13.64 5.24 -8.80
CA PRO A 105 -14.03 5.87 -7.54
C PRO A 105 -15.54 5.73 -7.26
N TRP A 106 -16.08 4.52 -7.36
CA TRP A 106 -17.53 4.26 -7.29
C TRP A 106 -18.18 4.68 -5.95
N LEU A 107 -17.41 4.75 -4.86
CA LEU A 107 -17.90 5.15 -3.54
C LEU A 107 -17.84 6.67 -3.30
N ARG A 108 -17.29 7.45 -4.24
CA ARG A 108 -17.05 8.89 -4.07
C ARG A 108 -18.32 9.65 -3.72
N ASP A 109 -19.36 9.52 -4.54
CA ASP A 109 -20.60 10.30 -4.37
C ASP A 109 -21.28 10.01 -3.02
N TYR A 110 -21.25 8.74 -2.60
CA TYR A 110 -21.75 8.32 -1.29
C TYR A 110 -20.95 8.93 -0.13
N ILE A 111 -19.62 8.93 -0.22
CA ILE A 111 -18.75 9.53 0.82
C ILE A 111 -18.99 11.03 0.90
N GLU A 112 -19.10 11.73 -0.24
CA GLU A 112 -19.35 13.16 -0.29
C GLU A 112 -20.70 13.52 0.33
N LEU A 113 -21.73 12.75 0.00
CA LEU A 113 -23.07 12.90 0.59
C LEU A 113 -23.03 12.74 2.12
N ASN A 114 -22.41 11.67 2.62
CA ASN A 114 -22.30 11.42 4.06
C ASN A 114 -21.44 12.47 4.78
N THR A 115 -20.40 12.98 4.12
CA THR A 115 -19.56 14.05 4.68
C THR A 115 -20.37 15.33 4.85
N LYS A 116 -21.19 15.71 3.85
CA LYS A 116 -22.11 16.86 3.96
C LYS A 116 -23.06 16.69 5.13
N PHE A 117 -23.65 15.49 5.30
CA PHE A 117 -24.55 15.23 6.42
C PHE A 117 -23.86 15.33 7.78
N ARG A 118 -22.62 14.84 7.91
CA ARG A 118 -21.82 14.96 9.15
C ARG A 118 -21.52 16.42 9.48
N THR A 119 -21.14 17.24 8.51
CA THR A 119 -20.88 18.68 8.72
C THR A 119 -22.13 19.43 9.18
N LEU A 120 -23.31 19.02 8.72
CA LEU A 120 -24.59 19.67 9.06
C LEU A 120 -25.22 19.14 10.35
N ALA A 121 -24.73 18.05 10.92
CA ALA A 121 -25.27 17.48 12.15
C ALA A 121 -24.75 18.26 13.36
N LYS A 122 -25.63 19.05 14.00
CA LYS A 122 -25.28 19.87 15.19
C LYS A 122 -25.56 19.16 16.52
N ASN A 123 -26.36 18.09 16.55
CA ASN A 123 -26.76 17.32 17.74
C ASN A 123 -27.12 15.87 17.36
N ASP A 124 -27.07 14.91 18.31
CA ASP A 124 -27.33 13.48 18.07
C ASP A 124 -28.72 13.17 17.48
N SER A 125 -29.75 13.93 17.83
CA SER A 125 -31.10 13.76 17.26
C SER A 125 -31.15 14.01 15.75
N CYS A 126 -30.20 14.78 15.22
CA CYS A 126 -30.10 15.13 13.80
C CYS A 126 -29.59 13.96 12.94
N ILE A 127 -28.85 13.01 13.54
CA ILE A 127 -28.20 11.90 12.83
C ILE A 127 -29.24 10.83 12.47
N ARG A 128 -30.22 10.57 13.34
CA ARG A 128 -31.24 9.52 13.15
C ARG A 128 -32.23 9.82 12.02
N SER A 129 -32.62 11.08 11.82
CA SER A 129 -33.51 11.48 10.74
C SER A 129 -32.85 11.40 9.36
N LYS A 130 -31.54 11.68 9.28
CA LYS A 130 -30.77 11.67 8.01
C LYS A 130 -30.39 10.27 7.53
N LEU A 131 -30.28 9.31 8.44
CA LEU A 131 -30.10 7.89 8.08
C LEU A 131 -31.27 7.39 7.21
N HIS A 132 -32.52 7.70 7.56
CA HIS A 132 -33.69 7.28 6.79
C HIS A 132 -33.68 7.82 5.35
N GLU A 133 -33.22 9.07 5.16
CA GLU A 133 -33.13 9.71 3.84
C GLU A 133 -32.05 9.05 2.95
N VAL A 134 -30.90 8.66 3.53
CA VAL A 134 -29.84 7.94 2.79
C VAL A 134 -30.29 6.55 2.34
N TYR A 135 -30.99 5.80 3.20
CA TYR A 135 -31.50 4.46 2.83
C TYR A 135 -32.52 4.53 1.68
N THR A 136 -33.39 5.53 1.67
CA THR A 136 -34.37 5.72 0.58
C THR A 136 -33.72 6.08 -0.77
N ILE A 137 -32.60 6.82 -0.77
CA ILE A 137 -31.87 7.17 -2.00
C ILE A 137 -31.13 5.95 -2.57
N SER A 138 -30.64 5.03 -1.72
CA SER A 138 -29.98 3.81 -2.20
C SER A 138 -30.93 2.82 -2.90
N GLU A 139 -32.20 2.77 -2.50
CA GLU A 139 -33.21 1.87 -3.10
C GLU A 139 -33.73 2.36 -4.46
N THR A 140 -33.57 3.65 -4.79
CA THR A 140 -34.05 4.25 -6.04
C THR A 140 -32.99 4.30 -7.15
N CYS A 141 -31.73 4.04 -6.82
CA CYS A 141 -30.59 4.01 -7.76
C CYS A 141 -30.12 2.59 -8.13
N SER A 142 -30.89 1.54 -7.82
CA SER A 142 -30.65 0.16 -8.29
C SER A 142 -31.46 -0.19 -9.53
#